data_AF-A0A4Y1S1J3-F1
#
_entry.id   AF-A0A4Y1S1J3-F1
#
_cell.length_a   1.000
_cell.length_b   1.000
_cell.length_c   1.000
_cell.angle_alpha   90.00
_cell.angle_beta   90.00
_cell.angle_gamma   90.00
#
_symmetry.space_group_name_H-M   'P 1'
#
loop_
_entity.id
_entity.type
_entity.pdbx_description
1 polymer ?
#
loop_
_entity_poly.entity_id
_entity_poly.type
_entity_poly.pdbx_seq_one_letter_code
_entity_poly.pdbx_strand_id
1 'polypeptide(L)'
;MFVPFIKGSGTEEQQEKWLPLAYKMQIIGCYAQTELGHGSNVQGLETTATFDPKTDEFVLNSPTLTSSKWWPGGLGKAATHTVAFARLITDGKDHGVNGFIVQLRNLDDHLPLPGITVGDIGMKFGNGAYNSMDNGVLRFDNVIDYKTQQSRLFPLLASAYAFRFVGEWLKWLYTDVTQKLQANDFSTLPEAHACTAGP
;
A
#
# COMPACT_ATOMS: atom_id res chain seq x y z
N MET A 1 11.60 3.10 0.85
CA MET A 1 10.35 3.16 0.06
C MET A 1 9.83 4.59 -0.12
N PHE A 2 9.75 5.40 0.95
CA PHE A 2 9.25 6.78 0.89
C PHE A 2 10.03 7.71 -0.07
N VAL A 3 11.35 7.84 0.10
CA VAL A 3 12.20 8.69 -0.76
C VAL A 3 12.17 8.28 -2.25
N PRO A 4 12.32 6.98 -2.62
CA PRO A 4 12.19 6.55 -4.02
C PRO A 4 10.84 6.90 -4.65
N PHE A 5 9.74 6.82 -3.91
CA PHE A 5 8.42 7.21 -4.42
C PHE A 5 8.37 8.70 -4.77
N ILE A 6 8.84 9.57 -3.87
CA ILE A 6 8.85 11.03 -4.12
C ILE A 6 9.67 11.36 -5.36
N LYS A 7 10.82 10.71 -5.56
CA LYS A 7 11.65 10.90 -6.76
C LYS A 7 10.98 10.41 -8.06
N GLY A 8 10.34 9.24 -8.00
CA GLY A 8 9.81 8.58 -9.19
C GLY A 8 8.42 9.07 -9.61
N SER A 9 7.67 9.65 -8.69
CA SER A 9 6.25 10.00 -8.91
C SER A 9 5.89 11.42 -8.51
N GLY A 10 6.78 12.15 -7.82
CA GLY A 10 6.56 13.56 -7.46
C GLY A 10 6.97 14.52 -8.57
N THR A 11 6.26 15.64 -8.68
CA THR A 11 6.69 16.78 -9.53
C THR A 11 8.00 17.39 -9.01
N GLU A 12 8.67 18.21 -9.82
CA GLU A 12 9.89 18.92 -9.39
C GLU A 12 9.66 19.74 -8.11
N GLU A 13 8.57 20.51 -8.06
CA GLU A 13 8.17 21.29 -6.88
C GLU A 13 7.95 20.39 -5.65
N GLN A 14 7.28 19.26 -5.81
CA GLN A 14 7.08 18.30 -4.71
C GLN A 14 8.41 17.69 -4.24
N GLN A 15 9.32 17.39 -5.17
CA GLN A 15 10.64 16.87 -4.85
C GLN A 15 11.47 17.89 -4.06
N GLU A 16 11.49 19.15 -4.51
CA GLU A 16 12.18 20.25 -3.83
C GLU A 16 11.62 20.52 -2.43
N LYS A 17 10.31 20.35 -2.23
CA LYS A 17 9.68 20.48 -0.91
C LYS A 17 10.01 19.31 0.01
N TRP A 18 9.78 18.07 -0.43
CA TRP A 18 9.74 16.92 0.48
C TRP A 18 11.07 16.17 0.61
N LEU A 19 11.89 16.10 -0.44
CA LEU A 19 13.16 15.36 -0.38
C LEU A 19 14.16 15.95 0.62
N PRO A 20 14.36 17.28 0.71
CA PRO A 20 15.27 17.85 1.70
C PRO A 20 14.87 17.51 3.13
N LEU A 21 13.57 17.55 3.43
CA LEU A 21 13.04 17.19 4.75
C LEU A 21 13.31 15.72 5.07
N ALA A 22 13.06 14.83 4.10
CA ALA A 22 13.28 13.40 4.27
C ALA A 22 14.77 13.04 4.41
N TYR A 23 15.67 13.66 3.63
CA TYR A 23 17.11 13.38 3.71
C TYR A 23 17.76 13.91 4.98
N LYS A 24 17.28 15.05 5.49
CA LYS A 24 17.74 15.62 6.75
C LYS A 24 17.05 14.98 7.96
N MET A 25 16.23 13.95 7.75
CA MET A 25 15.45 13.27 8.79
C MET A 25 14.55 14.22 9.60
N GLN A 26 14.15 15.35 8.99
CA GLN A 26 13.17 16.28 9.57
C GLN A 26 11.74 15.70 9.49
N ILE A 27 11.53 14.75 8.58
CA ILE A 27 10.35 13.89 8.54
C ILE A 27 10.78 12.43 8.39
N ILE A 28 10.00 11.53 8.98
CA ILE A 28 10.20 10.07 8.86
C ILE A 28 9.02 9.52 8.09
N GLY A 29 9.29 8.94 6.91
CA GLY A 29 8.25 8.50 5.99
C GLY A 29 8.15 6.98 5.85
N CYS A 30 6.92 6.45 5.87
CA CYS A 30 6.63 5.05 5.51
C CYS A 30 5.80 4.94 4.21
N TYR A 31 5.64 3.72 3.70
CA TYR A 31 4.93 3.42 2.46
C TYR A 31 3.66 2.62 2.76
N ALA A 32 2.51 3.28 2.79
CA ALA A 32 1.23 2.72 3.19
C ALA A 32 0.38 2.34 1.97
N GLN A 33 0.70 1.19 1.37
CA GLN A 33 -0.07 0.62 0.27
C GLN A 33 -1.04 -0.47 0.74
N THR A 34 -0.49 -1.57 1.27
CA THR A 34 -1.24 -2.76 1.69
C THR A 34 -2.30 -2.43 2.72
N GLU A 35 -3.47 -2.99 2.50
CA GLU A 35 -4.63 -2.99 3.40
C GLU A 35 -4.86 -4.38 3.98
N LEU A 36 -5.67 -4.44 5.04
CA LEU A 36 -6.10 -5.69 5.64
C LEU A 36 -6.79 -6.62 4.62
N GLY A 37 -7.63 -6.05 3.74
CA GLY A 37 -8.32 -6.79 2.67
C GLY A 37 -7.48 -7.00 1.40
N HIS A 38 -6.45 -6.18 1.16
CA HIS A 38 -5.80 -6.08 -0.14
C HIS A 38 -4.28 -5.85 -0.01
N GLY A 39 -3.49 -6.85 -0.40
CA GLY A 39 -2.03 -6.73 -0.52
C GLY A 39 -1.55 -6.87 -1.96
N SER A 40 -1.68 -8.06 -2.54
CA SER A 40 -1.26 -8.34 -3.91
C SER A 40 -2.15 -7.64 -4.94
N ASN A 41 -3.47 -7.60 -4.72
CA ASN A 41 -4.40 -6.89 -5.60
C ASN A 41 -4.48 -5.40 -5.23
N VAL A 42 -3.50 -4.62 -5.68
CA VAL A 42 -3.45 -3.17 -5.43
C VAL A 42 -4.65 -2.46 -6.06
N GLN A 43 -5.14 -2.91 -7.21
CA GLN A 43 -6.33 -2.32 -7.84
C GLN A 43 -7.61 -2.51 -7.03
N GLY A 44 -7.60 -3.42 -6.04
CA GLY A 44 -8.71 -3.67 -5.12
C GLY A 44 -8.69 -2.80 -3.86
N LEU A 45 -7.70 -1.93 -3.66
CA LEU A 45 -7.63 -1.08 -2.47
C LEU A 45 -8.94 -0.29 -2.25
N GLU A 46 -9.37 -0.22 -1.01
CA GLU A 46 -10.64 0.35 -0.57
C GLU A 46 -10.49 1.77 0.00
N THR A 47 -9.31 2.15 0.50
CA THR A 47 -9.06 3.52 0.98
C THR A 47 -9.36 4.50 -0.15
N THR A 48 -10.12 5.55 0.13
CA THR A 48 -10.47 6.58 -0.87
C THR A 48 -9.76 7.89 -0.57
N ALA A 49 -9.52 8.68 -1.61
CA ALA A 49 -9.06 10.07 -1.56
C ALA A 49 -9.97 10.90 -2.47
N THR A 50 -10.94 11.59 -1.87
CA THR A 50 -11.96 12.34 -2.61
C THR A 50 -11.60 13.83 -2.63
N PHE A 51 -11.55 14.44 -3.81
CA PHE A 51 -11.28 15.87 -3.95
C PHE A 51 -12.48 16.72 -3.53
N ASP A 52 -12.26 17.69 -2.64
CA ASP A 52 -13.24 18.73 -2.28
C ASP A 52 -12.87 20.06 -2.96
N PRO A 53 -13.60 20.48 -4.00
CA PRO A 53 -13.31 21.72 -4.71
C PRO A 53 -13.58 22.98 -3.87
N LYS A 54 -14.28 22.89 -2.74
CA LYS A 54 -14.56 24.04 -1.87
C LYS A 54 -13.35 24.42 -1.03
N THR A 55 -12.56 23.44 -0.62
CA THR A 55 -11.37 23.66 0.22
C THR A 55 -10.07 23.46 -0.54
N ASP A 56 -10.12 22.94 -1.77
CA ASP A 56 -8.95 22.55 -2.58
C ASP A 56 -8.11 21.48 -1.89
N GLU A 57 -8.78 20.49 -1.29
CA GLU A 57 -8.16 19.43 -0.49
C GLU A 57 -8.62 18.04 -0.91
N PHE A 58 -7.82 17.03 -0.57
CA PHE A 58 -8.21 15.62 -0.66
C PHE A 58 -8.64 15.10 0.71
N VAL A 59 -9.84 14.54 0.76
CA VAL A 59 -10.38 13.87 1.95
C VAL A 59 -10.09 12.38 1.86
N LEU A 60 -9.16 11.90 2.70
CA LEU A 60 -8.85 10.47 2.80
C LEU A 60 -9.80 9.77 3.77
N ASN A 61 -10.25 8.58 3.41
CA ASN A 61 -11.13 7.77 4.27
C ASN A 61 -10.85 6.27 4.15
N SER A 62 -11.00 5.58 5.27
CA SER A 62 -11.01 4.12 5.38
C SER A 62 -12.45 3.62 5.59
N PRO A 63 -13.22 3.37 4.51
CA PRO A 63 -14.67 3.13 4.58
C PRO A 63 -15.04 1.86 5.36
N THR A 64 -14.15 0.88 5.43
CA THR A 64 -14.38 -0.42 6.07
C THR A 64 -13.20 -0.78 6.97
N LEU A 65 -13.36 -1.77 7.85
CA LEU A 65 -12.22 -2.29 8.61
C LEU A 65 -11.15 -2.88 7.67
N THR A 66 -11.57 -3.53 6.59
CA THR A 66 -10.67 -4.16 5.59
C THR A 66 -9.86 -3.14 4.81
N SER A 67 -10.36 -1.90 4.68
CA SER A 67 -9.63 -0.77 4.10
C SER A 67 -8.51 -0.20 4.98
N SER A 68 -8.38 -0.66 6.24
CA SER A 68 -7.30 -0.21 7.11
C SER A 68 -5.97 -0.64 6.50
N LYS A 69 -5.03 0.30 6.36
CA LYS A 69 -3.66 -0.03 5.98
C LYS A 69 -3.08 -0.98 7.00
N TRP A 70 -2.39 -2.02 6.53
CA TRP A 70 -1.91 -3.11 7.39
C TRP A 70 -0.61 -3.67 6.81
N TRP A 71 0.43 -3.81 7.65
CA TRP A 71 1.82 -4.18 7.33
C TRP A 71 2.88 -3.08 7.11
N PRO A 72 2.58 -1.82 6.73
CA PRO A 72 3.64 -0.85 6.45
C PRO A 72 4.69 -0.75 7.57
N GLY A 73 5.95 -1.02 7.25
CA GLY A 73 7.06 -0.90 8.20
C GLY A 73 7.34 0.56 8.53
N GLY A 74 7.65 0.87 9.79
CA GLY A 74 7.83 2.25 10.26
C GLY A 74 6.53 2.96 10.63
N LEU A 75 5.36 2.42 10.26
CA LEU A 75 4.08 3.11 10.43
C LEU A 75 3.61 3.10 11.89
N GLY A 76 3.83 1.99 12.60
CA GLY A 76 3.16 1.73 13.86
C GLY A 76 3.49 2.78 14.93
N LYS A 77 4.74 3.26 14.96
CA LYS A 77 5.23 4.21 15.96
C LYS A 77 6.17 5.28 15.41
N ALA A 78 7.00 4.99 14.41
CA ALA A 78 8.12 5.88 14.05
C ALA A 78 7.74 6.98 13.05
N ALA A 79 6.98 6.65 12.01
CA ALA A 79 6.74 7.55 10.89
C ALA A 79 5.86 8.75 11.29
N THR A 80 6.32 9.95 10.93
CA THR A 80 5.55 11.20 11.03
C THR A 80 4.72 11.46 9.78
N HIS A 81 5.15 10.91 8.64
CA HIS A 81 4.48 11.03 7.35
C HIS A 81 4.38 9.66 6.66
N THR A 82 3.48 9.55 5.69
CA THR A 82 3.44 8.40 4.80
C THR A 82 3.08 8.80 3.38
N VAL A 83 3.46 7.97 2.41
CA VAL A 83 2.75 7.90 1.13
C VAL A 83 1.62 6.89 1.30
N ALA A 84 0.38 7.38 1.36
CA ALA A 84 -0.82 6.57 1.40
C ALA A 84 -1.33 6.31 -0.03
N PHE A 85 -1.56 5.05 -0.38
CA PHE A 85 -2.20 4.70 -1.66
C PHE A 85 -3.70 4.59 -1.47
N ALA A 86 -4.46 5.30 -2.30
CA ALA A 86 -5.91 5.36 -2.19
C ALA A 86 -6.54 5.50 -3.58
N ARG A 87 -7.83 5.18 -3.69
CA ARG A 87 -8.64 5.41 -4.88
C ARG A 87 -8.89 6.90 -5.05
N LEU A 88 -8.38 7.49 -6.13
CA LEU A 88 -8.60 8.90 -6.47
C LEU A 88 -10.03 9.11 -6.95
N ILE A 89 -10.80 9.93 -6.24
CA ILE A 89 -12.17 10.28 -6.61
C ILE A 89 -12.25 11.79 -6.86
N THR A 90 -12.62 12.17 -8.09
CA THR A 90 -12.89 13.57 -8.46
C THR A 90 -14.08 13.62 -9.41
N ASP A 91 -14.91 14.67 -9.30
CA ASP A 91 -16.16 14.82 -10.06
C ASP A 91 -17.06 13.56 -10.01
N GLY A 92 -17.06 12.87 -8.87
CA GLY A 92 -17.81 11.63 -8.65
C GLY A 92 -17.29 10.40 -9.42
N LYS A 93 -16.12 10.49 -10.06
CA LYS A 93 -15.49 9.41 -10.81
C LYS A 93 -14.27 8.86 -10.09
N ASP A 94 -14.11 7.55 -10.21
CA ASP A 94 -12.97 6.81 -9.68
C ASP A 94 -11.88 6.68 -10.76
N HIS A 95 -10.68 7.17 -10.45
CA HIS A 95 -9.53 7.20 -11.36
C HIS A 95 -8.47 6.16 -11.02
N GLY A 96 -8.79 5.20 -10.17
CA GLY A 96 -7.87 4.16 -9.74
C GLY A 96 -6.94 4.60 -8.62
N VAL A 97 -5.87 3.84 -8.44
CA VAL A 97 -4.99 3.97 -7.26
C VAL A 97 -3.89 5.00 -7.50
N ASN A 98 -3.83 5.99 -6.60
CA ASN A 98 -2.82 7.04 -6.60
C ASN A 98 -2.17 7.16 -5.22
N GLY A 99 -0.96 7.74 -5.17
CA GLY A 99 -0.22 7.96 -3.92
C GLY A 99 -0.34 9.41 -3.44
N PHE A 100 -0.58 9.57 -2.14
CA PHE A 100 -0.78 10.85 -1.47
C PHE A 100 0.19 10.97 -0.29
N ILE A 101 0.90 12.10 -0.17
CA ILE A 101 1.71 12.37 1.03
C ILE A 101 0.75 12.85 2.13
N VAL A 102 0.78 12.15 3.27
CA VAL A 102 -0.09 12.44 4.41
C VAL A 102 0.76 12.55 5.67
N GLN A 103 0.55 13.62 6.43
CA GLN A 103 1.12 13.73 7.77
C GLN A 103 0.27 12.90 8.74
N LEU A 104 0.93 12.06 9.53
CA LEU A 104 0.29 11.15 10.48
C LEU A 104 0.38 11.66 11.91
N ARG A 105 1.48 12.34 12.24
CA ARG A 105 1.82 12.74 13.61
C ARG A 105 2.28 14.19 13.63
N ASN A 106 1.97 14.87 14.73
CA ASN A 106 2.53 16.18 15.03
C ASN A 106 4.06 16.07 15.17
N LEU A 107 4.81 17.05 14.65
CA LEU A 107 6.28 17.01 14.64
C LEU A 107 6.92 17.42 15.97
N ASP A 108 6.16 18.02 16.89
CA ASP A 108 6.63 18.47 18.18
C ASP A 108 6.42 17.40 19.27
N ASP A 109 5.19 16.87 19.39
CA ASP A 109 4.81 15.93 20.45
C ASP A 109 4.59 14.48 19.97
N HIS A 110 4.68 14.25 18.65
CA HIS A 110 4.53 12.94 18.00
C HIS A 110 3.15 12.27 18.16
N LEU A 111 2.15 13.01 18.66
CA LEU A 111 0.79 12.51 18.77
C LEU A 111 0.15 12.35 17.38
N PRO A 112 -0.70 11.32 17.17
CA PRO A 112 -1.47 11.21 15.94
C PRO A 112 -2.31 12.46 15.68
N LEU A 113 -2.33 12.94 14.43
CA LEU A 113 -3.17 14.06 14.05
C LEU A 113 -4.67 13.70 14.10
N PRO A 114 -5.58 14.68 14.22
CA PRO A 114 -7.02 14.42 14.16
C PRO A 114 -7.42 13.59 12.93
N GLY A 115 -8.29 12.60 13.11
CA GLY A 115 -8.74 11.69 12.04
C GLY A 115 -7.75 10.56 11.71
N ILE A 116 -6.61 10.48 12.40
CA ILE A 116 -5.61 9.42 12.23
C ILE A 116 -5.68 8.42 13.38
N THR A 117 -6.07 7.18 13.05
CA THR A 117 -5.90 6.04 13.95
C THR A 117 -4.68 5.22 13.50
N VAL A 118 -3.65 5.11 14.35
CA VAL A 118 -2.39 4.42 14.02
C VAL A 118 -1.85 3.57 15.17
N GLY A 119 -1.28 2.40 14.88
CA GLY A 119 -0.73 1.49 15.89
C GLY A 119 0.14 0.39 15.31
N ASP A 120 0.79 -0.39 16.16
CA ASP A 120 1.57 -1.58 15.76
C ASP A 120 0.63 -2.79 15.61
N ILE A 121 0.89 -3.66 14.62
CA ILE A 121 0.05 -4.84 14.33
C ILE A 121 0.38 -6.06 15.20
N GLY A 122 1.42 -5.96 16.04
CA GLY A 122 1.80 -6.95 17.03
C GLY A 122 3.00 -7.83 16.64
N MET A 123 3.13 -8.90 17.44
CA MET A 123 4.22 -9.86 17.32
C MET A 123 4.18 -10.60 15.99
N LYS A 124 5.37 -10.75 15.42
CA LYS A 124 5.65 -11.44 14.18
C LYS A 124 6.49 -12.68 14.47
N PHE A 125 6.56 -13.58 13.50
CA PHE A 125 7.27 -14.84 13.65
C PHE A 125 8.78 -14.67 13.86
N GLY A 126 9.36 -15.50 14.73
CA GLY A 126 10.79 -15.58 15.00
C GLY A 126 11.27 -14.68 16.14
N ASN A 127 12.24 -15.18 16.92
CA ASN A 127 12.85 -14.42 18.02
C ASN A 127 13.72 -13.29 17.46
N GLY A 128 13.46 -12.04 17.88
CA GLY A 128 14.15 -10.85 17.37
C GLY A 128 13.66 -10.43 15.99
N ALA A 129 13.94 -11.25 14.96
CA ALA A 129 13.51 -11.14 13.55
C ALA A 129 12.91 -9.79 13.12
N TYR A 130 11.67 -9.78 12.60
CA TYR A 130 10.96 -8.54 12.24
C TYR A 130 10.29 -7.88 13.44
N ASN A 131 10.38 -8.45 14.65
CA ASN A 131 9.78 -7.88 15.85
C ASN A 131 10.40 -6.55 16.25
N SER A 132 11.61 -6.22 15.77
CA SER A 132 12.21 -4.89 15.91
C SER A 132 11.61 -3.84 14.96
N MET A 133 10.79 -4.24 13.99
CA MET A 133 10.11 -3.34 13.05
C MET A 133 8.68 -3.10 13.52
N ASP A 134 8.29 -1.84 13.58
CA ASP A 134 6.96 -1.36 13.95
C ASP A 134 6.01 -1.39 12.74
N ASN A 135 5.76 -2.59 12.22
CA ASN A 135 4.76 -2.80 11.18
C ASN A 135 3.39 -2.32 11.69
N GLY A 136 2.78 -1.38 10.97
CA GLY A 136 1.64 -0.63 11.48
C GLY A 136 0.30 -0.96 10.85
N VAL A 137 -0.74 -0.57 11.59
CA VAL A 137 -2.10 -0.33 11.10
C VAL A 137 -2.33 1.17 11.00
N LEU A 138 -3.01 1.61 9.95
CA LEU A 138 -3.46 3.00 9.79
C LEU A 138 -4.89 3.02 9.24
N ARG A 139 -5.73 3.83 9.87
CA ARG A 139 -7.09 4.09 9.44
C ARG A 139 -7.32 5.61 9.39
N PHE A 140 -7.92 6.05 8.29
CA PHE A 140 -8.37 7.43 8.12
C PHE A 140 -9.85 7.48 8.48
N ASP A 141 -10.19 8.23 9.52
CA ASP A 141 -11.58 8.39 9.93
C ASP A 141 -12.12 9.69 9.32
N ASN A 142 -12.89 9.56 8.23
CA ASN A 142 -13.83 10.60 7.79
C ASN A 142 -15.21 10.27 8.36
N VAL A 143 -15.80 11.18 9.12
CA VAL A 143 -17.00 10.92 9.94
C VAL A 143 -18.24 10.73 9.04
N ILE A 144 -18.70 9.48 8.78
CA ILE A 144 -20.11 9.03 8.79
C ILE A 144 -20.32 7.51 8.57
N ASP A 145 -21.34 6.94 9.23
CA ASP A 145 -21.64 5.53 9.62
C ASP A 145 -22.12 4.51 8.54
N TYR A 146 -21.88 3.18 8.74
CA TYR A 146 -22.88 2.06 8.88
C TYR A 146 -22.36 0.59 8.69
N LYS A 147 -23.25 -0.39 8.97
CA LYS A 147 -23.07 -1.65 9.76
C LYS A 147 -22.97 -3.04 9.08
N THR A 148 -22.79 -3.22 7.77
CA THR A 148 -23.10 -4.51 7.09
C THR A 148 -21.98 -5.57 6.94
N GLN A 149 -20.80 -5.40 7.52
CA GLN A 149 -19.65 -6.31 7.24
C GLN A 149 -19.45 -7.48 8.22
N GLN A 150 -20.29 -8.52 8.15
CA GLN A 150 -20.16 -9.68 9.06
C GLN A 150 -20.31 -11.09 8.45
N SER A 151 -20.05 -11.34 7.17
CA SER A 151 -20.12 -12.74 6.68
C SER A 151 -19.22 -12.99 5.48
N ARG A 152 -18.38 -14.03 5.55
CA ARG A 152 -17.82 -14.88 4.44
C ARG A 152 -16.30 -15.11 4.56
N LEU A 153 -15.86 -16.21 5.19
CA LEU A 153 -14.42 -16.54 5.31
C LEU A 153 -13.98 -17.98 4.96
N PHE A 154 -14.85 -18.98 4.77
CA PHE A 154 -14.37 -20.39 4.73
C PHE A 154 -14.01 -21.05 3.38
N PRO A 155 -14.31 -20.52 2.18
CA PRO A 155 -13.82 -21.13 0.94
C PRO A 155 -12.34 -20.85 0.59
N LEU A 156 -11.70 -19.84 1.22
CA LEU A 156 -10.41 -19.28 0.78
C LEU A 156 -9.18 -20.12 1.19
N LEU A 157 -9.35 -21.08 2.10
CA LEU A 157 -8.25 -21.91 2.60
C LEU A 157 -7.78 -22.96 1.59
N ALA A 158 -8.67 -23.47 0.75
CA ALA A 158 -8.33 -24.48 -0.26
C ALA A 158 -7.59 -23.89 -1.48
N SER A 159 -7.98 -22.68 -1.91
CA SER A 159 -7.31 -21.97 -3.02
C SER A 159 -5.89 -21.54 -2.66
N ALA A 160 -5.61 -21.25 -1.38
CA ALA A 160 -4.29 -20.83 -0.92
C ALA A 160 -3.19 -21.89 -1.15
N TYR A 161 -3.51 -23.19 -1.04
CA TYR A 161 -2.56 -24.27 -1.32
C TYR A 161 -2.37 -24.54 -2.81
N ALA A 162 -3.43 -24.42 -3.62
CA ALA A 162 -3.32 -24.54 -5.07
C ALA A 162 -2.46 -23.42 -5.67
N PHE A 163 -2.61 -22.18 -5.15
CA PHE A 163 -1.81 -21.04 -5.59
C PHE A 163 -0.36 -21.06 -5.10
N ARG A 164 -0.06 -21.80 -4.03
CA ARG A 164 1.33 -22.02 -3.59
C ARG A 164 2.12 -22.82 -4.63
N PHE A 165 1.56 -23.92 -5.12
CA PHE A 165 2.25 -24.79 -6.08
C PHE A 165 2.38 -24.16 -7.47
N VAL A 166 1.37 -23.42 -7.93
CA VAL A 166 1.49 -22.68 -9.21
C VAL A 166 2.52 -21.56 -9.13
N GLY A 167 2.67 -20.92 -7.96
CA GLY A 167 3.66 -19.86 -7.73
C GLY A 167 5.11 -20.36 -7.80
N GLU A 168 5.38 -21.57 -7.31
CA GLU A 168 6.71 -22.20 -7.43
C GLU A 168 7.05 -22.53 -8.89
N TRP A 169 6.07 -22.98 -9.67
CA TRP A 169 6.23 -23.23 -11.10
C TRP A 169 6.43 -21.94 -11.92
N LEU A 170 5.66 -20.88 -11.62
CA LEU A 170 5.82 -19.58 -12.30
C LEU A 170 7.19 -18.93 -12.05
N LYS A 171 7.78 -19.14 -10.86
CA LYS A 171 9.13 -18.66 -10.56
C LYS A 171 10.19 -19.35 -11.44
N TRP A 172 10.02 -20.63 -11.71
CA TRP A 172 10.86 -21.36 -12.66
C TRP A 172 10.68 -20.80 -14.08
N LEU A 173 9.42 -20.62 -14.52
CA LEU A 173 9.09 -20.11 -15.86
C LEU A 173 9.69 -18.72 -16.11
N TYR A 174 9.62 -17.80 -15.13
CA TYR A 174 10.23 -16.49 -15.21
C TYR A 174 11.75 -16.55 -15.44
N THR A 175 12.41 -17.47 -14.75
CA THR A 175 13.87 -17.63 -14.84
C THR A 175 14.27 -18.16 -16.22
N ASP A 176 13.54 -19.15 -16.74
CA ASP A 176 13.76 -19.72 -18.08
C ASP A 176 13.56 -18.68 -19.20
N VAL A 177 12.44 -17.94 -19.16
CA VAL A 177 12.11 -16.93 -20.18
C VAL A 177 13.10 -15.76 -20.14
N THR A 178 13.53 -15.32 -18.96
CA THR A 178 14.53 -14.24 -18.84
C THR A 178 15.89 -14.66 -19.43
N GLN A 179 16.32 -15.91 -19.24
CA GLN A 179 17.55 -16.42 -19.85
C GLN A 179 17.46 -16.47 -21.39
N LYS A 180 16.33 -16.92 -21.93
CA LYS A 180 16.08 -16.96 -23.38
C LYS A 180 16.03 -15.57 -24.00
N LEU A 181 15.41 -14.60 -23.32
CA LEU A 181 15.38 -13.20 -23.76
C LEU A 181 16.77 -12.56 -23.82
N GLN A 182 17.66 -12.87 -22.87
CA GLN A 182 19.05 -12.41 -22.93
C GLN A 182 19.81 -12.98 -24.13
N ALA A 183 19.40 -14.14 -24.64
CA ALA A 183 19.92 -14.75 -25.86
C ALA A 183 19.19 -14.28 -27.15
N ASN A 184 18.30 -13.28 -27.05
CA ASN A 184 17.42 -12.83 -28.14
C ASN A 184 16.50 -13.94 -28.71
N ASP A 185 16.15 -14.95 -27.90
CA ASP A 185 15.16 -15.97 -28.25
C ASP A 185 13.79 -15.60 -27.66
N PHE A 186 12.83 -15.36 -28.55
CA PHE A 186 11.47 -14.93 -28.21
C PHE A 186 10.42 -16.03 -28.44
N SER A 187 10.84 -17.26 -28.78
CA SER A 187 9.95 -18.37 -29.18
C SER A 187 8.91 -18.75 -28.12
N THR A 188 9.26 -18.64 -26.84
CA THR A 188 8.40 -19.00 -25.70
C THR A 188 7.61 -17.82 -25.12
N LEU A 189 7.82 -16.61 -25.65
CA LEU A 189 7.21 -15.40 -25.12
C LEU A 189 5.68 -15.37 -25.20
N PRO A 190 5.03 -15.85 -26.31
CA PRO A 190 3.57 -15.88 -26.39
C PRO A 190 2.93 -16.86 -25.40
N GLU A 191 3.55 -18.03 -25.21
CA GLU A 191 3.09 -19.05 -24.25
C GLU A 191 3.33 -18.60 -22.80
N ALA A 192 4.50 -18.04 -22.50
CA ALA A 192 4.78 -17.47 -21.18
C ALA A 192 3.81 -16.35 -20.83
N HIS A 193 3.46 -15.49 -21.79
CA HIS A 193 2.45 -14.47 -21.61
C HIS A 193 1.07 -15.08 -21.34
N ALA A 194 0.62 -16.07 -22.13
CA ALA A 194 -0.67 -16.73 -21.94
C ALA A 194 -0.75 -17.49 -20.61
N CYS A 195 0.30 -18.21 -20.21
CA CYS A 195 0.33 -19.00 -18.97
C CYS A 195 0.49 -18.15 -17.70
N THR A 196 1.12 -16.98 -17.79
CA THR A 196 1.24 -16.04 -16.66
C THR A 196 0.03 -15.12 -16.53
N ALA A 197 -0.65 -14.82 -17.64
CA ALA A 197 -1.90 -14.07 -17.65
C ALA A 197 -3.08 -14.92 -17.18
N GLY A 198 -3.05 -16.24 -17.43
CA GLY A 198 -4.16 -17.15 -17.18
C GLY A 198 -5.35 -16.90 -18.13
N PRO A 199 -6.33 -17.81 -18.21
CA PRO A 199 -7.65 -17.48 -18.77
C PRO A 199 -8.44 -16.54 -17.85
#